data_AF-A0AAP5HB39-F1
#
_entry.id   AF-A0AAP5HB39-F1
#
_cell.length_a   1.000
_cell.length_b   1.000
_cell.length_c   1.000
_cell.angle_alpha   90.00
_cell.angle_beta   90.00
_cell.angle_gamma   90.00
#
_symmetry.space_group_name_H-M   'P 1'
#
loop_
_entity.id
_entity.type
_entity.pdbx_description
1 polymer ?
#
loop_
_entity_poly.entity_id
_entity_poly.type
_entity_poly.pdbx_seq_one_letter_code
_entity_poly.pdbx_strand_id
1 'polypeptide(L)'
;MLPFTYDSLADRYATVRPWAKSAVGDTFNRCAICMGYTMRITPSGDDVTIEAIMNDELGTSFRGARALPGGPQSGVPRGSREPLRGLSQMLFIRAAELLPRIRRAYGKPDIEGVCREVTPKVLGRKGVLYLENCYQTAGDKKWSFLFMERTTGDHWDLFDGSKIVAQDDWLCGNNHTGQLHFWQAR
;
A
#
# COMPACT_ATOMS: atom_id res chain seq x y z
N MET A 1 -12.72 -10.17 -7.60
CA MET A 1 -12.38 -10.91 -6.37
C MET A 1 -10.93 -11.36 -6.47
N LEU A 2 -10.17 -11.25 -5.39
CA LEU A 2 -8.75 -11.62 -5.33
C LEU A 2 -8.56 -13.13 -5.22
N PRO A 3 -7.44 -13.67 -5.74
CA PRO A 3 -7.10 -15.08 -5.59
C PRO A 3 -6.54 -15.44 -4.20
N PHE A 4 -6.67 -14.56 -3.21
CA PHE A 4 -6.10 -14.70 -1.87
C PHE A 4 -7.20 -14.77 -0.83
N THR A 5 -7.02 -15.64 0.18
CA THR A 5 -7.87 -15.59 1.37
C THR A 5 -7.52 -14.34 2.18
N TYR A 6 -8.49 -13.82 2.93
CA TYR A 6 -8.25 -12.66 3.79
C TYR A 6 -7.11 -12.90 4.79
N ASP A 7 -7.10 -14.06 5.45
CA ASP A 7 -6.06 -14.39 6.43
C ASP A 7 -4.67 -14.38 5.81
N SER A 8 -4.52 -14.89 4.57
CA SER A 8 -3.24 -14.85 3.86
C SER A 8 -2.79 -13.43 3.51
N LEU A 9 -3.73 -12.50 3.29
CA LEU A 9 -3.44 -11.08 3.09
C LEU A 9 -3.07 -10.44 4.42
N ALA A 10 -3.83 -10.70 5.48
CA ALA A 10 -3.61 -10.19 6.83
C ALA A 10 -2.23 -10.61 7.37
N ASP A 11 -1.83 -11.87 7.20
CA ASP A 11 -0.51 -12.37 7.60
C ASP A 11 0.63 -11.64 6.88
N ARG A 12 0.50 -11.45 5.56
CA ARG A 12 1.51 -10.71 4.77
C ARG A 12 1.56 -9.24 5.16
N TYR A 13 0.40 -8.62 5.39
CA TYR A 13 0.31 -7.22 5.78
C TYR A 13 0.90 -7.00 7.18
N ALA A 14 0.59 -7.87 8.14
CA ALA A 14 1.19 -7.86 9.48
C ALA A 14 2.71 -8.08 9.45
N THR A 15 3.21 -8.88 8.51
CA THR A 15 4.65 -9.10 8.31
C THR A 15 5.36 -7.85 7.78
N VAL A 16 4.81 -7.22 6.73
CA VAL A 16 5.49 -6.11 6.03
C VAL A 16 5.36 -4.78 6.75
N ARG A 17 4.29 -4.51 7.49
CA ARG A 17 4.09 -3.22 8.18
C ARG A 17 5.24 -2.83 9.14
N PRO A 18 5.65 -3.67 10.11
CA PRO A 18 6.75 -3.34 11.01
C PRO A 18 8.08 -3.25 10.24
N TRP A 19 8.26 -4.09 9.22
CA TRP A 19 9.44 -4.03 8.36
C TRP A 19 9.54 -2.71 7.60
N ALA A 20 8.47 -2.30 6.91
CA ALA A 20 8.43 -1.05 6.15
C ALA A 20 8.66 0.15 7.07
N LYS A 21 8.09 0.13 8.28
CA LYS A 21 8.36 1.13 9.31
C LYS A 21 9.85 1.20 9.67
N SER A 22 10.50 0.05 9.89
CA SER A 22 11.94 0.00 10.19
C SER A 22 12.81 0.43 9.00
N ALA A 23 12.36 0.18 7.77
CA ALA A 23 13.16 0.36 6.57
C ALA A 23 13.16 1.79 6.04
N VAL A 24 12.00 2.46 6.04
CA VAL A 24 11.88 3.85 5.57
C VAL A 24 11.59 4.87 6.68
N GLY A 25 11.35 4.42 7.90
CA GLY A 25 11.06 5.30 9.05
C GLY A 25 9.58 5.70 9.15
N ASP A 26 9.29 6.58 10.12
CA ASP A 26 7.93 7.02 10.48
C ASP A 26 7.46 8.28 9.75
N THR A 27 8.39 9.01 9.12
CA THR A 27 8.08 10.22 8.36
C THR A 27 7.43 9.91 7.01
N PHE A 28 7.76 8.78 6.40
CA PHE A 28 7.29 8.38 5.08
C PHE A 28 5.94 7.67 5.08
N ASN A 29 5.16 7.86 4.01
CA ASN A 29 3.99 7.03 3.75
C ASN A 29 4.44 5.65 3.25
N ARG A 30 3.89 4.59 3.84
CA ARG A 30 4.30 3.19 3.61
C ARG A 30 3.18 2.36 2.99
N CYS A 31 2.01 2.94 2.70
CA CYS A 31 0.84 2.17 2.26
C CYS A 31 1.12 1.39 0.97
N ALA A 32 1.77 2.04 -0.02
CA ALA A 32 2.12 1.41 -1.29
C ALA A 32 3.15 0.28 -1.13
N ILE A 33 4.14 0.45 -0.25
CA ILE A 33 5.12 -0.58 0.11
C ILE A 33 4.41 -1.80 0.71
N CYS A 34 3.62 -1.57 1.77
CA CYS A 34 2.92 -2.62 2.48
C CYS A 34 1.93 -3.35 1.56
N MET A 35 1.20 -2.60 0.74
CA MET A 35 0.19 -3.18 -0.12
C MET A 35 0.79 -3.90 -1.33
N GLY A 36 1.81 -3.34 -1.98
CA GLY A 36 2.52 -4.00 -3.08
C GLY A 36 3.06 -5.36 -2.65
N TYR A 37 3.68 -5.43 -1.47
CA TYR A 37 4.12 -6.69 -0.88
C TYR A 37 2.96 -7.66 -0.60
N THR A 38 1.92 -7.18 0.06
CA THR A 38 0.76 -7.99 0.47
C THR A 38 0.02 -8.57 -0.73
N MET A 39 0.00 -7.82 -1.82
CA MET A 39 -0.62 -8.16 -3.09
C MET A 39 0.36 -8.82 -4.07
N ARG A 40 1.60 -9.12 -3.66
CA ARG A 40 2.64 -9.73 -4.51
C ARG A 40 2.83 -9.01 -5.85
N ILE A 41 2.73 -7.69 -5.84
CA ILE A 41 3.00 -6.84 -6.99
C ILE A 41 4.45 -6.38 -6.94
N THR A 42 5.18 -6.59 -8.03
CA THR A 42 6.55 -6.09 -8.23
C THR A 42 6.53 -4.81 -9.07
N PRO A 43 7.39 -3.81 -8.76
CA PRO A 43 7.59 -2.66 -9.63
C PRO A 43 8.16 -3.06 -10.99
N SER A 44 7.95 -2.18 -11.97
CA SER A 44 8.58 -2.21 -13.28
C SER A 44 9.66 -1.14 -13.39
N GLY A 45 10.45 -1.20 -14.47
CA GLY A 45 11.59 -0.29 -14.69
C GLY A 45 11.24 1.20 -14.77
N ASP A 46 9.99 1.54 -15.12
CA ASP A 46 9.54 2.94 -15.24
C ASP A 46 8.97 3.51 -13.92
N ASP A 47 8.83 2.67 -12.89
CA ASP A 47 8.25 3.11 -11.61
C ASP A 47 9.31 3.83 -10.76
N VAL A 48 8.88 4.85 -10.01
CA VAL A 48 9.75 5.52 -9.05
C VAL A 48 10.04 4.55 -7.89
N THR A 49 11.23 3.96 -7.90
CA THR A 49 11.69 3.03 -6.86
C THR A 49 12.32 3.78 -5.69
N ILE A 50 12.36 3.14 -4.51
CA ILE A 50 12.83 3.83 -3.30
C ILE A 50 14.28 4.28 -3.45
N GLU A 51 15.08 3.54 -4.21
CA GLU A 51 16.45 3.93 -4.52
C GLU A 51 16.55 5.22 -5.36
N ALA A 52 15.63 5.42 -6.31
CA ALA A 52 15.59 6.67 -7.09
C ALA A 52 15.32 7.88 -6.18
N ILE A 53 14.40 7.75 -5.20
CA ILE A 53 14.11 8.83 -4.24
C ILE A 53 15.24 9.04 -3.21
N MET A 54 15.89 7.95 -2.78
CA MET A 54 17.02 8.05 -1.86
C MET A 54 18.22 8.76 -2.47
N ASN A 55 18.45 8.58 -3.77
CA ASN A 55 19.51 9.25 -4.51
C ASN A 55 19.20 10.72 -4.78
N ASP A 56 17.93 11.10 -4.90
CA ASP A 56 17.55 12.48 -5.21
C ASP A 56 17.50 13.39 -3.97
N GLU A 57 16.87 13.04 -2.84
CA GLU A 57 16.60 14.09 -1.82
C GLU A 57 16.50 13.69 -0.33
N LEU A 58 16.47 12.39 0.05
CA LEU A 58 15.83 12.03 1.33
C LEU A 58 16.67 11.35 2.42
N GLY A 59 17.96 11.09 2.20
CA GLY A 59 18.88 10.63 3.26
C GLY A 59 18.48 9.34 4.01
N THR A 60 17.50 8.60 3.50
CA THR A 60 17.07 7.31 4.05
C THR A 60 17.99 6.20 3.58
N SER A 61 18.12 5.12 4.35
CA SER A 61 19.00 3.97 4.00
C SER A 61 18.35 2.64 4.38
N PHE A 62 18.22 1.72 3.42
CA PHE A 62 17.83 0.33 3.69
C PHE A 62 18.97 -0.52 4.27
N ARG A 63 20.17 0.05 4.46
CA ARG A 63 21.36 -0.71 4.91
C ARG A 63 21.20 -1.38 6.28
N GLY A 64 20.18 -1.01 7.06
CA GLY A 64 19.84 -1.65 8.35
C GLY A 64 18.58 -2.53 8.35
N ALA A 65 17.82 -2.60 7.25
CA ALA A 65 16.58 -3.37 7.21
C ALA A 65 16.88 -4.88 7.09
N ARG A 66 16.36 -5.70 8.02
CA ARG A 66 16.45 -7.17 7.92
C ARG A 66 15.77 -7.67 6.64
N ALA A 67 16.20 -8.83 6.15
CA ALA A 67 15.54 -9.48 5.01
C ALA A 67 14.05 -9.71 5.32
N LEU A 68 13.18 -9.43 4.35
CA LEU A 68 11.73 -9.54 4.49
C LEU A 68 11.29 -11.01 4.32
N PRO A 69 10.72 -11.67 5.35
CA PRO A 69 10.36 -13.09 5.27
C PRO A 69 9.26 -13.36 4.24
N GLY A 70 9.53 -14.19 3.23
CA GLY A 70 8.60 -14.46 2.14
C GLY A 70 8.54 -13.37 1.06
N GLY A 71 9.40 -12.36 1.15
CA GLY A 71 9.58 -11.37 0.10
C GLY A 71 10.31 -11.91 -1.12
N PRO A 72 10.28 -11.17 -2.24
CA PRO A 72 11.06 -11.54 -3.41
C PRO A 72 12.51 -11.78 -2.99
N GLN A 73 12.96 -13.03 -3.15
CA GLN A 73 14.36 -13.38 -2.90
C GLN A 73 15.20 -12.70 -3.96
N SER A 74 16.24 -11.96 -3.54
CA SER A 74 17.26 -11.47 -4.46
C SER A 74 17.98 -12.68 -5.05
N GLY A 75 17.50 -13.12 -6.22
CA GLY A 75 18.05 -14.24 -6.96
C GLY A 75 18.90 -13.72 -8.10
N VAL A 76 20.21 -13.89 -8.00
CA VAL A 76 21.14 -13.75 -9.12
C VAL A 76 20.89 -14.92 -10.08
N PRO A 77 20.60 -14.71 -11.38
CA PRO A 77 20.89 -15.73 -12.37
C PRO A 77 22.41 -15.92 -12.38
N ARG A 78 22.88 -17.14 -12.09
CA ARG A 78 24.30 -17.51 -12.07
C ARG A 78 25.00 -16.99 -13.35
N GLY A 79 25.76 -15.88 -13.24
CA GLY A 79 26.54 -15.34 -14.36
C GLY A 79 26.52 -13.83 -14.60
N SER A 80 25.66 -13.03 -13.94
CA SER A 80 25.65 -11.56 -14.13
C SER A 80 26.53 -10.82 -13.11
N ARG A 81 27.39 -9.92 -13.60
CA ARG A 81 28.28 -9.02 -12.84
C ARG A 81 27.61 -7.71 -12.40
N GLU A 82 26.27 -7.70 -12.23
CA GLU A 82 25.59 -6.50 -11.71
C GLU A 82 25.58 -6.49 -10.17
N PRO A 83 25.77 -5.31 -9.53
CA PRO A 83 25.67 -5.19 -8.08
C PRO A 83 24.25 -5.54 -7.60
N LEU A 84 24.16 -6.08 -6.39
CA LEU A 84 22.93 -6.43 -5.70
C LEU A 84 21.93 -5.25 -5.67
N ARG A 85 20.97 -5.27 -6.59
CA ARG A 85 19.81 -4.36 -6.59
C ARG A 85 18.94 -4.70 -5.38
N GLY A 86 18.87 -3.78 -4.42
CA GLY A 86 18.31 -4.01 -3.09
C GLY A 86 16.79 -4.11 -3.03
N LEU A 87 16.26 -4.54 -1.87
CA LEU A 87 14.82 -4.54 -1.53
C LEU A 87 14.11 -3.21 -1.86
N SER A 88 14.84 -2.09 -1.84
CA SER A 88 14.41 -0.74 -2.23
C SER A 88 13.95 -0.62 -3.69
N GLN A 89 14.55 -1.38 -4.61
CA GLN A 89 14.17 -1.36 -6.04
C GLN A 89 12.89 -2.15 -6.31
N MET A 90 12.45 -2.98 -5.35
CA MET A 90 11.29 -3.87 -5.50
C MET A 90 10.01 -3.31 -4.86
N LEU A 91 10.00 -2.04 -4.45
CA LEU A 91 8.89 -1.45 -3.69
C LEU A 91 8.43 -0.10 -4.26
N PHE A 92 7.12 0.13 -4.22
CA PHE A 92 6.45 1.34 -4.70
C PHE A 92 6.45 2.43 -3.63
N ILE A 93 6.50 3.68 -4.06
CA ILE A 93 6.49 4.84 -3.16
C ILE A 93 5.13 5.55 -3.18
N ARG A 94 4.56 5.77 -4.37
CA ARG A 94 3.27 6.48 -4.48
C ARG A 94 2.12 5.49 -4.50
N ALA A 95 1.08 5.78 -3.71
CA ALA A 95 -0.14 4.98 -3.66
C ALA A 95 -0.85 4.92 -5.03
N ALA A 96 -0.91 6.06 -5.73
CA ALA A 96 -1.51 6.16 -7.06
C ALA A 96 -0.87 5.22 -8.10
N GLU A 97 0.45 5.02 -8.03
CA GLU A 97 1.19 4.19 -8.99
C GLU A 97 0.86 2.69 -8.85
N LEU A 98 0.42 2.27 -7.66
CA LEU A 98 0.07 0.88 -7.40
C LEU A 98 -1.29 0.49 -8.02
N LEU A 99 -2.22 1.43 -8.15
CA LEU A 99 -3.57 1.20 -8.68
C LEU A 99 -3.58 0.56 -10.08
N PRO A 100 -2.93 1.13 -11.12
CA PRO A 100 -2.94 0.53 -12.45
C PRO A 100 -2.29 -0.86 -12.47
N ARG A 101 -1.36 -1.16 -11.55
CA ARG A 101 -0.69 -2.47 -11.45
C ARG A 101 -1.62 -3.53 -10.87
N ILE A 102 -2.32 -3.20 -9.79
CA ILE A 102 -3.33 -4.08 -9.18
C ILE A 102 -4.45 -4.34 -10.19
N ARG A 103 -4.93 -3.31 -10.90
CA ARG A 103 -5.94 -3.49 -11.96
C ARG A 103 -5.45 -4.41 -13.08
N ARG A 104 -4.20 -4.30 -13.50
CA ARG A 104 -3.60 -5.17 -14.52
C ARG A 104 -3.48 -6.62 -14.03
N ALA A 105 -3.07 -6.83 -12.78
CA ALA A 105 -2.82 -8.16 -12.23
C ALA A 105 -4.10 -8.91 -11.83
N TYR A 106 -5.08 -8.19 -11.27
CA TYR A 106 -6.26 -8.79 -10.62
C TYR A 106 -7.59 -8.35 -11.23
N GLY A 107 -7.56 -7.50 -12.26
CA GLY A 107 -8.75 -6.96 -12.90
C GLY A 107 -9.39 -5.80 -12.11
N LYS A 108 -10.59 -5.41 -12.56
CA LYS A 108 -11.35 -4.32 -11.94
C LYS A 108 -11.71 -4.60 -10.47
N PRO A 109 -11.91 -3.57 -9.63
CA PRO A 109 -12.45 -3.74 -8.30
C PRO A 109 -13.81 -4.46 -8.33
N ASP A 110 -14.13 -5.17 -7.25
CA ASP A 110 -15.46 -5.77 -7.05
C ASP A 110 -16.50 -4.67 -6.76
N ILE A 111 -16.08 -3.60 -6.08
CA ILE A 111 -16.89 -2.42 -5.81
C ILE A 111 -16.01 -1.19 -6.10
N GLU A 112 -16.52 -0.27 -6.92
CA GLU A 112 -15.87 0.99 -7.29
C GLU A 112 -16.92 2.10 -7.31
N GLY A 113 -16.56 3.28 -6.80
CA GLY A 113 -17.39 4.48 -6.86
C GLY A 113 -17.06 5.48 -5.75
N VAL A 114 -17.85 6.55 -5.67
CA VAL A 114 -17.68 7.59 -4.65
C VAL A 114 -17.77 6.96 -3.26
N CYS A 115 -16.76 7.20 -2.41
CA CYS A 115 -16.56 6.48 -1.15
C CYS A 115 -17.82 6.46 -0.28
N ARG A 116 -18.45 7.61 -0.04
CA ARG A 116 -19.70 7.71 0.75
C ARG A 116 -20.87 6.88 0.19
N GLU A 117 -20.93 6.70 -1.14
CA GLU A 117 -22.03 6.02 -1.83
C GLU A 117 -21.83 4.51 -1.86
N VAL A 118 -20.58 4.05 -1.97
CA VAL A 118 -20.27 2.63 -2.06
C VAL A 118 -19.91 1.98 -0.73
N THR A 119 -19.58 2.75 0.30
CA THR A 119 -19.25 2.25 1.64
C THR A 119 -20.27 1.23 2.17
N PRO A 120 -21.60 1.46 2.09
CA PRO A 120 -22.58 0.47 2.56
C PRO A 120 -22.47 -0.89 1.87
N LYS A 121 -21.99 -0.95 0.62
CA LYS A 121 -21.81 -2.20 -0.13
C LYS A 121 -20.55 -2.96 0.27
N VAL A 122 -19.56 -2.25 0.83
CA VAL A 122 -18.25 -2.76 1.26
C VAL A 122 -18.30 -3.29 2.70
N LEU A 123 -19.08 -2.64 3.58
CA LEU A 123 -19.25 -3.08 4.97
C LEU A 123 -19.64 -4.57 5.07
N GLY A 124 -19.01 -5.27 6.00
CA GLY A 124 -19.15 -6.72 6.20
C GLY A 124 -18.29 -7.58 5.26
N ARG A 125 -17.67 -7.01 4.21
CA ARG A 125 -16.78 -7.74 3.31
C ARG A 125 -15.32 -7.56 3.71
N LYS A 126 -14.53 -8.61 3.53
CA LYS A 126 -13.09 -8.58 3.82
C LYS A 126 -12.28 -8.47 2.54
N GLY A 127 -11.22 -7.67 2.54
CA GLY A 127 -10.43 -7.47 1.32
C GLY A 127 -9.43 -6.33 1.38
N VAL A 128 -9.14 -5.77 0.22
CA VAL A 128 -8.20 -4.68 0.01
C VAL A 128 -8.96 -3.45 -0.44
N LEU A 129 -8.64 -2.31 0.16
CA LEU A 129 -9.21 -1.01 -0.18
C LEU A 129 -8.15 -0.09 -0.75
N TYR A 130 -8.56 0.69 -1.74
CA TYR A 130 -7.87 1.88 -2.19
C TYR A 130 -8.80 3.07 -2.13
N LEU A 131 -8.33 4.14 -1.53
CA LEU A 131 -9.07 5.36 -1.32
C LEU A 131 -8.30 6.50 -1.97
N GLU A 132 -8.91 7.15 -2.95
CA GLU A 132 -8.33 8.33 -3.60
C GLU A 132 -8.55 9.56 -2.74
N ASN A 133 -7.59 10.49 -2.69
CA ASN A 133 -7.70 11.78 -1.99
C ASN A 133 -8.02 11.69 -0.49
N CYS A 134 -7.74 10.58 0.19
CA CYS A 134 -8.18 10.36 1.58
C CYS A 134 -7.15 10.71 2.66
N TYR A 135 -5.91 11.08 2.30
CA TYR A 135 -4.89 11.52 3.27
C TYR A 135 -4.30 12.89 2.95
N GLN A 136 -3.81 13.51 4.02
CA GLN A 136 -2.74 14.50 4.00
C GLN A 136 -1.45 13.79 4.47
N THR A 137 -0.39 13.85 3.67
CA THR A 137 0.96 13.46 4.11
C THR A 137 1.57 14.57 4.95
N ALA A 138 2.76 14.37 5.53
CA ALA A 138 3.33 15.42 6.35
C ALA A 138 4.79 15.75 6.32
N GLY A 139 5.14 17.06 6.32
CA GLY A 139 4.27 18.26 6.14
C GLY A 139 3.16 18.55 7.19
N ASP A 140 1.93 18.08 6.98
CA ASP A 140 0.69 18.23 7.76
C ASP A 140 0.35 17.09 8.77
N LYS A 141 1.30 16.56 9.56
CA LYS A 141 1.04 15.45 10.53
C LYS A 141 0.72 16.07 11.87
N LYS A 142 -0.20 17.02 11.85
CA LYS A 142 -0.85 17.51 13.05
C LYS A 142 -2.32 17.65 12.71
N TRP A 143 -3.05 16.60 13.09
CA TRP A 143 -4.52 16.45 13.07
C TRP A 143 -5.13 16.02 11.73
N SER A 144 -5.24 14.70 11.54
CA SER A 144 -6.24 14.13 10.64
C SER A 144 -7.01 13.03 11.37
N PHE A 145 -8.16 13.42 11.91
CA PHE A 145 -9.31 12.55 12.11
C PHE A 145 -10.08 12.51 10.79
N LEU A 146 -10.85 11.46 10.53
CA LEU A 146 -11.69 11.20 9.34
C LEU A 146 -12.72 12.29 8.92
N PHE A 147 -12.57 13.55 9.35
CA PHE A 147 -13.55 14.62 9.16
C PHE A 147 -12.89 15.97 8.84
N MET A 148 -13.39 16.60 7.76
CA MET A 148 -13.10 17.94 7.21
C MET A 148 -11.89 18.06 6.23
N GLU A 149 -12.21 18.33 4.97
CA GLU A 149 -11.31 18.33 3.79
C GLU A 149 -10.19 19.38 3.79
N ARG A 150 -8.97 18.94 3.41
CA ARG A 150 -7.94 19.66 2.64
C ARG A 150 -6.91 18.66 2.04
N THR A 151 -7.31 17.84 1.08
CA THR A 151 -6.66 16.55 0.70
C THR A 151 -5.43 16.66 -0.23
N THR A 152 -4.41 15.78 -0.11
CA THR A 152 -3.30 15.68 -1.11
C THR A 152 -2.71 14.27 -1.35
N GLY A 153 -3.36 13.16 -0.96
CA GLY A 153 -2.84 11.83 -1.29
C GLY A 153 -3.81 10.65 -1.18
N ASP A 154 -3.49 9.58 -1.91
CA ASP A 154 -4.23 8.31 -1.94
C ASP A 154 -3.71 7.31 -0.91
N HIS A 155 -4.46 6.25 -0.63
CA HIS A 155 -4.09 5.23 0.35
C HIS A 155 -4.57 3.83 0.02
N TRP A 156 -3.76 2.87 0.44
CA TRP A 156 -4.03 1.45 0.36
C TRP A 156 -4.07 0.82 1.75
N ASP A 157 -5.07 -0.01 2.00
CA ASP A 157 -5.16 -0.76 3.25
C ASP A 157 -5.85 -2.12 3.11
N LEU A 158 -5.75 -2.92 4.17
CA LEU A 158 -6.65 -4.05 4.37
C LEU A 158 -7.91 -3.59 5.05
N PHE A 159 -9.03 -4.21 4.67
CA PHE A 159 -10.34 -4.00 5.26
C PHE A 159 -10.83 -5.29 5.88
N ASP A 160 -11.13 -5.28 7.18
CA ASP A 160 -11.57 -6.48 7.91
C ASP A 160 -13.09 -6.72 7.91
N GLY A 161 -13.84 -5.93 7.13
CA GLY A 161 -15.31 -5.90 7.15
C GLY A 161 -15.89 -4.77 7.98
N SER A 162 -15.09 -4.15 8.84
CA SER A 162 -15.49 -3.05 9.71
C SER A 162 -14.50 -1.88 9.69
N LYS A 163 -13.21 -2.21 9.72
CA LYS A 163 -12.12 -1.26 9.93
C LYS A 163 -11.03 -1.37 8.88
N ILE A 164 -10.39 -0.22 8.67
CA ILE A 164 -9.13 -0.04 7.96
C ILE A 164 -8.00 -0.49 8.89
N VAL A 165 -7.33 -1.60 8.56
CA VAL A 165 -6.46 -2.33 9.49
C VAL A 165 -5.25 -1.50 9.92
N ALA A 166 -4.63 -0.71 9.04
CA ALA A 166 -3.44 0.02 9.45
C ALA A 166 -3.71 1.13 10.47
N GLN A 167 -4.92 1.68 10.51
CA GLN A 167 -5.27 2.84 11.32
C GLN A 167 -6.26 2.53 12.44
N ASP A 168 -6.82 1.32 12.45
CA ASP A 168 -7.89 0.92 13.38
C ASP A 168 -9.15 1.81 13.25
N ASP A 169 -9.31 2.45 12.10
CA ASP A 169 -10.39 3.38 11.82
C ASP A 169 -11.58 2.70 11.17
N TRP A 170 -12.77 3.12 11.58
CA TRP A 170 -14.02 2.64 11.00
C TRP A 170 -14.25 3.27 9.64
N LEU A 171 -14.68 2.45 8.68
CA LEU A 171 -15.09 2.97 7.37
C LEU A 171 -16.51 3.58 7.42
N CYS A 172 -17.34 3.15 8.37
CA CYS A 172 -18.72 3.64 8.50
C CYS A 172 -18.77 5.11 8.94
N GLY A 173 -19.73 5.87 8.41
CA GLY A 173 -19.88 7.29 8.70
C GLY A 173 -18.91 8.20 7.95
N ASN A 174 -18.11 7.65 7.02
CA ASN A 174 -17.22 8.42 6.18
C ASN A 174 -17.99 9.24 5.13
N ASN A 175 -17.76 10.56 5.09
CA ASN A 175 -18.32 11.50 4.11
C ASN A 175 -17.36 11.84 2.96
N HIS A 176 -16.27 11.07 2.83
CA HIS A 176 -15.23 11.30 1.83
C HIS A 176 -15.77 11.31 0.39
N THR A 177 -15.36 12.32 -0.36
CA THR A 177 -15.79 12.59 -1.73
C THR A 177 -14.93 11.87 -2.78
N GLY A 178 -13.76 11.34 -2.39
CA GLY A 178 -12.88 10.58 -3.28
C GLY A 178 -13.43 9.20 -3.64
N GLN A 179 -12.80 8.57 -4.64
CA GLN A 179 -13.17 7.23 -5.08
C GLN A 179 -12.71 6.17 -4.06
N LEU A 180 -13.54 5.15 -3.90
CA LEU A 180 -13.20 3.92 -3.20
C LEU A 180 -13.17 2.79 -4.22
N HIS A 181 -12.08 2.03 -4.21
CA HIS A 181 -11.89 0.82 -4.99
C HIS A 181 -11.68 -0.35 -4.03
N PHE A 182 -12.53 -1.35 -4.08
CA PHE A 182 -12.47 -2.51 -3.20
C PHE A 182 -12.36 -3.81 -3.99
N TRP A 183 -11.36 -4.61 -3.64
CA TRP A 183 -11.23 -5.99 -4.09
C TRP A 183 -11.48 -6.92 -2.92
N GLN A 184 -12.51 -7.75 -3.05
CA GLN A 184 -12.88 -8.74 -2.05
C GLN A 184 -11.86 -9.87 -2.03
N ALA A 185 -11.45 -10.29 -0.83
CA ALA A 185 -10.68 -11.51 -0.64
C ALA A 185 -11.58 -12.75 -0.83
N ARG A 186 -10.98 -13.86 -1.25
CA ARG A 186 -11.66 -15.16 -1.39
C ARG A 186 -12.11 -15.70 -0.04
#